data_AF-A0A7S2CHI8-F1
#
_entry.id   AF-A0A7S2CHI8-F1
#
_cell.length_a   1.000
_cell.length_b   1.000
_cell.length_c   1.000
_cell.angle_alpha   90.00
_cell.angle_beta   90.00
_cell.angle_gamma   90.00
#
_symmetry.space_group_name_H-M   'P 1'
#
loop_
_entity.id
_entity.type
_entity.pdbx_description
1 polymer ?
#
loop_
_entity_poly.entity_id
_entity_poly.type
_entity_poly.pdbx_seq_one_letter_code
_entity_poly.pdbx_strand_id
1 'polypeptide(L)'
;LKPSGSRPGASDHPFSSAPERRSLSVPVRPRSAGIAGRRSMAASRLGVDVRSPGVAKGLQLQAKAIADLKLEKYALELEMNGLTVVPPEVTGVTLERVDKMVELLLARGEELTGLHFDLDGGVVGEIDYSNLNLLGLAGQGIGGEPPPKLTQIQIVQLAQLDRVFRDLAINPAALALVRQMVGHQDTRLSSTNSFIKWKGGGYGSNLGMHCDQSTPLPWGRIAMNANVNWCLTDYTKEGGAFAYVPGSHLRHHHPVFPAAVVQAVPVEAKRGSAIVFHGALW
;
A
#
# COMPACT_ATOMS: atom_id res chain seq x y z
N LEU A 1 21.55 3.20 -55.98
CA LEU A 1 22.66 4.08 -56.41
C LEU A 1 23.78 4.02 -55.37
N LYS A 2 25.03 3.86 -55.84
CA LYS A 2 26.33 4.04 -55.14
C LYS A 2 27.08 5.20 -55.87
N PRO A 3 28.36 5.58 -55.61
CA PRO A 3 29.39 5.11 -54.66
C PRO A 3 29.53 6.07 -53.46
N SER A 4 30.62 6.37 -52.73
CA SER A 4 32.05 5.95 -52.58
C SER A 4 32.50 6.41 -51.16
N GLY A 5 33.62 6.05 -50.55
CA GLY A 5 34.77 5.15 -50.81
C GLY A 5 35.57 5.01 -49.49
N SER A 6 36.22 3.89 -49.12
CA SER A 6 37.53 3.37 -49.58
C SER A 6 38.73 4.32 -49.37
N ARG A 7 39.87 3.92 -48.77
CA ARG A 7 40.34 2.65 -48.15
C ARG A 7 41.55 2.92 -47.20
N PRO A 8 42.18 1.93 -46.51
CA PRO A 8 43.07 2.15 -45.35
C PRO A 8 44.59 2.17 -45.68
N GLY A 9 45.42 2.34 -44.64
CA GLY A 9 46.85 2.01 -44.62
C GLY A 9 47.26 1.29 -43.32
N ALA A 10 48.36 0.54 -43.36
CA ALA A 10 48.97 -0.19 -42.24
C ALA A 10 50.50 -0.25 -42.41
N SER A 11 51.24 -0.43 -41.31
CA SER A 11 52.70 -0.65 -41.30
C SER A 11 53.16 -1.26 -39.95
N ASP A 12 54.39 -1.78 -39.91
CA ASP A 12 54.74 -2.93 -39.06
C ASP A 12 55.79 -2.69 -37.95
N HIS A 13 55.58 -3.42 -36.83
CA HIS A 13 56.63 -4.03 -35.98
C HIS A 13 57.73 -3.10 -35.35
N PRO A 14 58.75 -3.63 -34.64
CA PRO A 14 58.56 -4.16 -33.28
C PRO A 14 59.61 -3.67 -32.26
N PHE A 15 59.34 -3.73 -30.95
CA PHE A 15 60.42 -3.80 -29.94
C PHE A 15 60.02 -4.60 -28.69
N SER A 16 61.04 -5.14 -28.00
CA SER A 16 60.92 -6.06 -26.86
C SER A 16 61.52 -5.47 -25.58
N SER A 17 60.85 -5.65 -24.44
CA SER A 17 61.47 -5.97 -23.14
C SER A 17 60.40 -6.13 -22.05
N ALA A 18 60.67 -7.02 -21.09
CA ALA A 18 59.99 -7.04 -19.79
C ALA A 18 60.83 -6.28 -18.76
N PRO A 19 60.25 -5.90 -17.61
CA PRO A 19 60.72 -6.59 -16.40
C PRO A 19 59.68 -6.88 -15.32
N GLU A 20 60.11 -7.75 -14.39
CA GLU A 20 59.71 -7.91 -12.99
C GLU A 20 58.28 -8.32 -12.58
N ARG A 21 58.25 -9.46 -11.88
CA ARG A 21 57.12 -9.93 -11.07
C ARG A 21 57.17 -9.24 -9.71
N ARG A 22 56.07 -8.60 -9.27
CA ARG A 22 55.84 -8.33 -7.84
C ARG A 22 54.89 -9.35 -7.25
N SER A 23 55.29 -9.95 -6.13
CA SER A 23 54.49 -10.94 -5.39
C SER A 23 53.33 -10.26 -4.67
N LEU A 24 52.09 -10.50 -5.12
CA LEU A 24 50.90 -10.18 -4.34
C LEU A 24 50.69 -11.26 -3.28
N SER A 25 50.83 -10.89 -2.01
CA SER A 25 50.54 -11.75 -0.87
C SER A 25 49.02 -11.96 -0.74
N VAL A 26 48.60 -13.21 -0.57
CA VAL A 26 47.20 -13.57 -0.36
C VAL A 26 46.81 -13.32 1.11
N PRO A 27 45.83 -12.46 1.42
CA PRO A 27 45.35 -12.29 2.79
C PRO A 27 44.62 -13.55 3.27
N VAL A 28 45.08 -14.12 4.38
CA VAL A 28 44.44 -15.28 5.02
C VAL A 28 43.06 -14.90 5.54
N ARG A 29 42.02 -15.68 5.21
CA ARG A 29 40.66 -15.46 5.74
C ARG A 29 40.62 -15.70 7.27
N PRO A 30 40.17 -14.74 8.09
CA PRO A 30 39.84 -15.03 9.49
C PRO A 30 38.59 -15.92 9.58
N ARG A 31 38.53 -16.75 10.63
CA ARG A 31 37.44 -17.72 10.85
C ARG A 31 36.16 -17.04 11.38
N SER A 32 35.01 -17.52 10.91
CA SER A 32 33.69 -17.50 11.57
C SER A 32 33.37 -16.30 12.49
N ALA A 33 32.87 -15.21 11.91
CA ALA A 33 32.20 -14.17 12.71
C ALA A 33 30.87 -14.69 13.29
N GLY A 34 30.66 -14.49 14.60
CA GLY A 34 29.46 -14.91 15.31
C GLY A 34 28.20 -14.10 14.94
N ILE A 35 27.06 -14.48 15.54
CA ILE A 35 25.70 -14.00 15.18
C ILE A 35 25.59 -12.47 15.12
N ALA A 36 26.29 -11.73 16.00
CA ALA A 36 26.33 -10.26 15.99
C ALA A 36 26.80 -9.67 14.64
N GLY A 37 27.79 -10.30 13.99
CA GLY A 37 28.35 -9.82 12.72
C GLY A 37 27.35 -9.82 11.56
N ARG A 38 26.31 -10.67 11.61
CA ARG A 38 25.27 -10.71 10.57
C ARG A 38 24.31 -9.53 10.63
N ARG A 39 24.10 -8.91 11.80
CA ARG A 39 23.25 -7.70 11.94
C ARG A 39 23.87 -6.45 11.29
N SER A 40 25.20 -6.34 11.27
CA SER A 40 25.92 -5.23 10.61
C SER A 40 25.64 -5.15 9.10
N MET A 41 25.55 -6.30 8.42
CA MET A 41 25.31 -6.36 6.96
C MET A 41 23.89 -6.00 6.52
N ALA A 42 22.92 -5.88 7.43
CA ALA A 42 21.59 -5.39 7.10
C ALA A 42 21.60 -3.86 6.92
N ALA A 43 22.28 -3.14 7.81
CA ALA A 43 22.33 -1.67 7.80
C ALA A 43 23.08 -1.10 6.57
N SER A 44 24.19 -1.72 6.17
CA SER A 44 25.05 -1.22 5.09
C SER A 44 24.42 -1.30 3.68
N ARG A 45 23.29 -1.98 3.52
CA ARG A 45 22.54 -2.07 2.24
C ARG A 45 21.46 -1.00 2.06
N LEU A 46 21.16 -0.19 3.09
CA LEU A 46 19.97 0.67 3.09
C LEU A 46 20.19 2.04 2.44
N GLY A 47 21.42 2.57 2.41
CA GLY A 47 21.70 3.97 2.01
C GLY A 47 21.19 5.04 2.99
N VAL A 48 20.28 4.68 3.89
CA VAL A 48 19.81 5.49 5.03
C VAL A 48 20.98 5.77 5.98
N ASP A 49 21.15 7.04 6.37
CA ASP A 49 22.15 7.40 7.36
C ASP A 49 21.68 7.10 8.80
N VAL A 50 21.94 5.86 9.22
CA VAL A 50 21.65 5.34 10.57
C VAL A 50 22.50 6.02 11.66
N ARG A 51 23.42 6.94 11.33
CA ARG A 51 24.23 7.68 12.32
C ARG A 51 23.43 8.74 13.08
N SER A 52 22.22 9.10 12.63
CA SER A 52 21.35 10.03 13.37
C SER A 52 20.62 9.33 14.55
N PRO A 53 20.76 9.83 15.80
CA PRO A 53 20.15 9.18 16.98
C PRO A 53 18.61 9.06 16.91
N GLY A 54 17.95 10.00 16.23
CA GLY A 54 16.50 10.00 16.04
C GLY A 54 16.01 8.81 15.21
N VAL A 55 16.67 8.51 14.08
CA VAL A 55 16.32 7.37 13.21
C VAL A 55 16.61 6.05 13.92
N ALA A 56 17.77 5.92 14.57
CA ALA A 56 18.12 4.72 15.34
C ALA A 56 17.09 4.43 16.46
N LYS A 57 16.63 5.46 17.18
CA LYS A 57 15.56 5.35 18.18
C LYS A 57 14.20 5.02 17.56
N GLY A 58 13.87 5.59 16.40
CA GLY A 58 12.66 5.27 15.65
C GLY A 58 12.56 3.79 15.27
N LEU A 59 13.66 3.23 14.72
CA LEU A 59 13.79 1.81 14.37
C LEU A 59 13.63 0.89 15.57
N GLN A 60 14.22 1.25 16.72
CA GLN A 60 14.06 0.50 17.97
C GLN A 60 12.62 0.52 18.49
N LEU A 61 11.91 1.65 18.38
CA LEU A 61 10.52 1.78 18.81
C LEU A 61 9.56 1.01 17.88
N GLN A 62 9.78 1.03 16.56
CA GLN A 62 9.04 0.19 15.60
C GLN A 62 9.22 -1.30 15.93
N ALA A 63 10.47 -1.77 16.02
CA ALA A 63 10.77 -3.17 16.30
C ALA A 63 10.21 -3.64 17.65
N LYS A 64 10.25 -2.80 18.68
CA LYS A 64 9.62 -3.09 19.98
C LYS A 64 8.09 -3.15 19.88
N ALA A 65 7.44 -2.20 19.21
CA ALA A 65 5.98 -2.18 19.07
C ALA A 65 5.45 -3.42 18.31
N ILE A 66 6.16 -3.85 17.26
CA ILE A 66 5.83 -5.08 16.53
C ILE A 66 5.95 -6.31 17.44
N ALA A 67 7.04 -6.44 18.22
CA ALA A 67 7.26 -7.59 19.10
C ALA A 67 6.31 -7.62 20.32
N ASP A 68 6.08 -6.47 20.97
CA ASP A 68 5.15 -6.35 22.11
C ASP A 68 3.72 -6.76 21.74
N LEU A 69 3.30 -6.44 20.51
CA LEU A 69 1.98 -6.74 19.96
C LEU A 69 1.92 -8.07 19.16
N LYS A 70 3.05 -8.79 19.04
CA LYS A 70 3.19 -10.07 18.31
C LYS A 70 2.79 -9.98 16.83
N LEU A 71 3.22 -8.91 16.17
CA LEU A 71 2.84 -8.55 14.80
C LEU A 71 3.85 -8.98 13.73
N GLU A 72 4.89 -9.75 14.08
CA GLU A 72 6.00 -10.12 13.18
C GLU A 72 5.54 -10.78 11.87
N LYS A 73 4.45 -11.56 11.93
CA LYS A 73 3.80 -12.15 10.73
C LYS A 73 3.29 -11.06 9.78
N TYR A 74 2.47 -10.15 10.29
CA TYR A 74 1.81 -9.09 9.51
C TYR A 74 2.84 -8.05 9.00
N ALA A 75 3.87 -7.79 9.80
CA ALA A 75 5.04 -7.01 9.42
C ALA A 75 5.79 -7.60 8.22
N LEU A 76 6.03 -8.93 8.22
CA LEU A 76 6.68 -9.63 7.11
C LEU A 76 5.80 -9.68 5.85
N GLU A 77 4.48 -9.87 6.00
CA GLU A 77 3.53 -9.82 4.89
C GLU A 77 3.51 -8.43 4.21
N LEU A 78 3.60 -7.33 4.98
CA LEU A 78 3.76 -5.99 4.41
C LEU A 78 5.07 -5.82 3.65
N GLU A 79 6.20 -6.30 4.19
CA GLU A 79 7.49 -6.19 3.50
C GLU A 79 7.52 -7.00 2.19
N MET A 80 6.93 -8.21 2.17
CA MET A 80 6.90 -9.09 1.01
C MET A 80 5.83 -8.72 -0.03
N ASN A 81 4.59 -8.51 0.42
CA ASN A 81 3.42 -8.39 -0.45
C ASN A 81 2.91 -6.95 -0.59
N GLY A 82 3.26 -6.06 0.34
CA GLY A 82 2.77 -4.68 0.42
C GLY A 82 1.38 -4.56 1.06
N LEU A 83 0.77 -5.69 1.45
CA LEU A 83 -0.54 -5.81 2.07
C LEU A 83 -0.53 -6.94 3.11
N THR A 84 -1.26 -6.76 4.21
CA THR A 84 -1.53 -7.79 5.22
C THR A 84 -2.95 -7.66 5.75
N VAL A 85 -3.54 -8.77 6.22
CA VAL A 85 -4.88 -8.81 6.83
C VAL A 85 -4.74 -9.18 8.31
N VAL A 86 -5.04 -8.22 9.18
CA VAL A 86 -4.95 -8.36 10.65
C VAL A 86 -6.35 -8.64 11.21
N PRO A 87 -6.61 -9.82 11.80
CA PRO A 87 -7.97 -10.21 12.20
C PRO A 87 -8.39 -9.56 13.54
N PRO A 88 -9.70 -9.50 13.86
CA PRO A 88 -10.22 -8.73 15.01
C PRO A 88 -9.65 -9.15 16.37
N GLU A 89 -9.24 -10.41 16.53
CA GLU A 89 -8.63 -10.94 17.76
C GLU A 89 -7.23 -10.36 18.02
N VAL A 90 -6.59 -9.78 16.99
CA VAL A 90 -5.28 -9.11 17.07
C VAL A 90 -5.43 -7.59 17.11
N THR A 91 -6.45 -7.02 16.44
CA THR A 91 -6.71 -5.57 16.50
C THR A 91 -7.45 -5.14 17.77
N GLY A 92 -8.18 -6.05 18.43
CA GLY A 92 -9.03 -5.74 19.58
C GLY A 92 -10.33 -5.01 19.22
N VAL A 93 -10.77 -5.07 17.95
CA VAL A 93 -12.05 -4.50 17.51
C VAL A 93 -13.14 -5.57 17.62
N THR A 94 -14.10 -5.37 18.51
CA THR A 94 -15.25 -6.26 18.72
C THR A 94 -16.27 -6.11 17.59
N LEU A 95 -17.01 -7.18 17.26
CA LEU A 95 -18.08 -7.13 16.25
C LEU A 95 -19.17 -6.11 16.62
N GLU A 96 -19.52 -5.99 17.90
CA GLU A 96 -20.40 -4.93 18.44
C GLU A 96 -19.98 -3.52 18.01
N ARG A 97 -18.66 -3.22 18.00
CA ARG A 97 -18.15 -1.94 17.49
C ARG A 97 -18.28 -1.83 15.97
N VAL A 98 -18.18 -2.94 15.24
CA VAL A 98 -18.43 -2.99 13.80
C VAL A 98 -19.92 -2.76 13.50
N ASP A 99 -20.83 -3.32 14.30
CA ASP A 99 -22.27 -3.11 14.21
C ASP A 99 -22.61 -1.62 14.40
N LYS A 100 -22.13 -0.99 15.47
CA LYS A 100 -22.28 0.47 15.68
C LYS A 100 -21.70 1.30 14.53
N MET A 101 -20.55 0.89 13.97
CA MET A 101 -19.94 1.61 12.85
C MET A 101 -20.77 1.50 11.58
N VAL A 102 -21.37 0.33 11.31
CA VAL A 102 -22.30 0.14 10.20
C VAL A 102 -23.55 1.01 10.38
N GLU A 103 -24.20 0.95 11.54
CA GLU A 103 -25.39 1.76 11.86
C GLU A 103 -25.15 3.27 11.61
N LEU A 104 -24.08 3.81 12.20
CA LEU A 104 -23.70 5.22 12.03
C LEU A 104 -23.38 5.60 10.58
N LEU A 105 -22.78 4.69 9.81
CA LEU A 105 -22.41 4.96 8.42
C LEU A 105 -23.61 4.87 7.49
N LEU A 106 -24.50 3.89 7.66
CA LEU A 106 -25.73 3.80 6.87
C LEU A 106 -26.58 5.04 7.13
N ALA A 107 -26.90 5.35 8.39
CA ALA A 107 -27.68 6.55 8.74
C ALA A 107 -27.08 7.86 8.19
N ARG A 108 -25.75 8.01 8.24
CA ARG A 108 -25.07 9.17 7.63
C ARG A 108 -25.09 9.15 6.10
N GLY A 109 -25.10 7.97 5.49
CA GLY A 109 -25.33 7.79 4.06
C GLY A 109 -26.72 8.24 3.64
N GLU A 110 -27.76 7.88 4.40
CA GLU A 110 -29.15 8.30 4.16
C GLU A 110 -29.28 9.82 4.28
N GLU A 111 -28.74 10.41 5.35
CA GLU A 111 -28.72 11.87 5.57
C GLU A 111 -28.06 12.64 4.41
N LEU A 112 -26.97 12.10 3.85
CA LEU A 112 -26.23 12.73 2.75
C LEU A 112 -26.91 12.59 1.38
N THR A 113 -27.74 11.56 1.17
CA THR A 113 -28.19 11.17 -0.17
C THR A 113 -29.70 11.17 -0.39
N GLY A 114 -30.49 10.97 0.67
CA GLY A 114 -31.92 10.65 0.58
C GLY A 114 -32.23 9.21 0.14
N LEU A 115 -31.20 8.36 -0.04
CA LEU A 115 -31.35 6.93 -0.35
C LEU A 115 -31.40 6.12 0.94
N HIS A 116 -32.16 5.01 0.94
CA HIS A 116 -32.12 4.01 2.03
C HIS A 116 -31.17 2.86 1.65
N PHE A 117 -30.42 2.32 2.61
CA PHE A 117 -29.39 1.31 2.35
C PHE A 117 -29.62 0.03 3.16
N ASP A 118 -29.73 -1.09 2.45
CA ASP A 118 -29.67 -2.44 3.00
C ASP A 118 -28.28 -3.05 2.79
N LEU A 119 -27.86 -3.95 3.69
CA LEU A 119 -26.53 -4.58 3.67
C LEU A 119 -26.39 -5.68 2.62
N ASP A 120 -27.47 -6.43 2.35
CA ASP A 120 -27.44 -7.55 1.41
C ASP A 120 -27.87 -7.13 -0.01
N GLY A 121 -28.84 -6.21 -0.11
CA GLY A 121 -29.39 -5.67 -1.35
C GLY A 121 -28.72 -4.41 -1.89
N GLY A 122 -28.10 -3.58 -1.03
CA GLY A 122 -27.56 -2.28 -1.42
C GLY A 122 -28.59 -1.14 -1.34
N VAL A 123 -28.68 -0.29 -2.36
CA VAL A 123 -29.66 0.81 -2.38
C VAL A 123 -31.08 0.26 -2.53
N VAL A 124 -31.98 0.68 -1.64
CA VAL A 124 -33.41 0.35 -1.68
C VAL A 124 -34.16 1.40 -2.50
N GLY A 125 -34.64 1.00 -3.68
CA GLY A 125 -35.37 1.86 -4.62
C GLY A 125 -34.55 2.25 -5.86
N GLU A 126 -35.08 3.19 -6.66
CA GLU A 126 -34.38 3.73 -7.83
C GLU A 126 -33.47 4.91 -7.43
N ILE A 127 -32.25 4.94 -7.98
CA ILE A 127 -31.31 6.05 -7.78
C ILE A 127 -31.65 7.17 -8.77
N ASP A 128 -32.09 8.32 -8.26
CA ASP A 128 -32.22 9.54 -9.06
C ASP A 128 -30.84 10.16 -9.34
N TYR A 129 -30.29 9.82 -10.50
CA TYR A 129 -29.01 10.36 -10.98
C TYR A 129 -29.04 11.86 -11.33
N SER A 130 -30.18 12.54 -11.26
CA SER A 130 -30.26 14.01 -11.38
C SER A 130 -30.01 14.75 -10.06
N ASN A 131 -30.02 14.04 -8.93
CA ASN A 131 -29.78 14.61 -7.60
C ASN A 131 -28.34 15.13 -7.47
N LEU A 132 -28.20 16.45 -7.32
CA LEU A 132 -26.89 17.14 -7.23
C LEU A 132 -26.04 16.70 -6.02
N ASN A 133 -26.67 16.22 -4.93
CA ASN A 133 -25.92 15.68 -3.79
C ASN A 133 -25.14 14.41 -4.17
N LEU A 134 -25.67 13.60 -5.10
CA LEU A 134 -25.00 12.41 -5.60
C LEU A 134 -23.87 12.74 -6.59
N LEU A 135 -24.00 13.81 -7.39
CA LEU A 135 -22.95 14.26 -8.31
C LEU A 135 -21.63 14.59 -7.58
N GLY A 136 -21.71 15.16 -6.36
CA GLY A 136 -20.54 15.44 -5.53
C GLY A 136 -19.89 14.18 -4.93
N LEU A 137 -20.62 13.07 -4.84
CA LEU A 137 -20.18 11.80 -4.22
C LEU A 137 -19.76 10.74 -5.24
N ALA A 138 -20.19 10.84 -6.49
CA ALA A 138 -19.88 9.90 -7.57
C ALA A 138 -18.40 9.89 -8.00
N GLY A 139 -17.70 11.01 -7.81
CA GLY A 139 -16.40 11.28 -8.41
C GLY A 139 -16.50 11.75 -9.86
N GLN A 140 -15.42 12.36 -10.36
CA GLN A 140 -15.32 12.78 -11.76
C GLN A 140 -15.04 11.57 -12.65
N GLY A 141 -15.85 11.38 -13.71
CA GLY A 141 -15.60 10.34 -14.72
C GLY A 141 -14.30 10.60 -15.48
N ILE A 142 -13.53 9.54 -15.75
CA ILE A 142 -12.25 9.63 -16.46
C ILE A 142 -12.49 9.47 -17.97
N GLY A 143 -11.88 10.32 -18.80
CA GLY A 143 -11.77 10.10 -20.25
C GLY A 143 -12.98 10.50 -21.11
N GLY A 144 -14.03 11.09 -20.52
CA GLY A 144 -15.19 11.60 -21.29
C GLY A 144 -16.29 10.57 -21.56
N GLU A 145 -16.19 9.37 -20.98
CA GLU A 145 -17.35 8.48 -20.84
C GLU A 145 -18.41 9.11 -19.91
N PRO A 146 -19.71 8.79 -20.06
CA PRO A 146 -20.72 9.19 -19.09
C PRO A 146 -20.33 8.67 -17.70
N PRO A 147 -20.62 9.41 -16.61
CA PRO A 147 -20.25 8.98 -15.26
C PRO A 147 -20.82 7.57 -15.00
N PRO A 148 -20.00 6.63 -14.48
CA PRO A 148 -20.46 5.28 -14.23
C PRO A 148 -21.65 5.33 -13.27
N LYS A 149 -22.66 4.46 -13.49
CA LYS A 149 -23.80 4.32 -12.57
C LYS A 149 -23.26 4.20 -11.15
N LEU A 150 -23.71 5.09 -10.27
CA LEU A 150 -23.32 5.15 -8.87
C LEU A 150 -23.41 3.74 -8.24
N THR A 151 -22.26 3.20 -7.86
CA THR A 151 -22.09 1.94 -7.13
C THR A 151 -21.42 2.14 -5.77
N GLN A 152 -21.08 3.38 -5.43
CA GLN A 152 -20.47 3.76 -4.17
C GLN A 152 -20.84 5.20 -3.79
N ILE A 153 -20.85 5.49 -2.49
CA ILE A 153 -20.68 6.85 -1.95
C ILE A 153 -19.51 6.86 -0.97
N GLN A 154 -18.84 8.00 -0.85
CA GLN A 154 -17.78 8.22 0.13
C GLN A 154 -18.28 9.10 1.28
N ILE A 155 -18.18 8.61 2.52
CA ILE A 155 -18.43 9.40 3.73
C ILE A 155 -17.08 9.83 4.29
N VAL A 156 -16.80 11.14 4.23
CA VAL A 156 -15.51 11.72 4.65
C VAL A 156 -15.54 12.26 6.08
N GLN A 157 -14.37 12.55 6.63
CA GLN A 157 -14.18 13.19 7.95
C GLN A 157 -14.76 12.39 9.14
N LEU A 158 -14.73 11.05 9.09
CA LEU A 158 -15.32 10.16 10.10
C LEU A 158 -14.90 10.45 11.55
N ALA A 159 -13.69 11.00 11.75
CA ALA A 159 -13.22 11.43 13.06
C ALA A 159 -14.12 12.47 13.77
N GLN A 160 -14.97 13.19 13.02
CA GLN A 160 -15.99 14.10 13.55
C GLN A 160 -17.31 13.38 13.89
N LEU A 161 -17.64 12.30 13.19
CA LEU A 161 -18.94 11.62 13.26
C LEU A 161 -19.18 10.92 14.61
N ASP A 162 -18.20 10.15 15.11
CA ASP A 162 -18.29 9.48 16.41
C ASP A 162 -16.89 9.26 17.03
N ARG A 163 -16.84 8.83 18.28
CA ARG A 163 -15.58 8.44 18.94
C ARG A 163 -15.02 7.13 18.39
N VAL A 164 -15.85 6.19 17.94
CA VAL A 164 -15.42 4.85 17.48
C VAL A 164 -14.41 4.93 16.33
N PHE A 165 -14.57 5.87 15.40
CA PHE A 165 -13.66 6.10 14.28
C PHE A 165 -12.33 6.74 14.71
N ARG A 166 -12.36 7.60 15.74
CA ARG A 166 -11.15 8.15 16.37
C ARG A 166 -10.36 7.05 17.09
N ASP A 167 -11.06 6.16 17.79
CA ASP A 167 -10.45 5.01 18.46
C ASP A 167 -9.85 3.99 17.46
N LEU A 168 -10.36 3.90 16.22
CA LEU A 168 -9.71 3.14 15.13
C LEU A 168 -8.44 3.83 14.62
N ALA A 169 -8.47 5.14 14.43
CA ALA A 169 -7.33 5.93 13.93
C ALA A 169 -6.11 5.90 14.88
N ILE A 170 -6.30 5.51 16.14
CA ILE A 170 -5.23 5.32 17.14
C ILE A 170 -5.01 3.85 17.54
N ASN A 171 -5.58 2.88 16.80
CA ASN A 171 -5.47 1.47 17.14
C ASN A 171 -3.98 1.02 17.22
N PRO A 172 -3.53 0.35 18.31
CA PRO A 172 -2.12 0.04 18.51
C PRO A 172 -1.51 -0.84 17.40
N ALA A 173 -2.22 -1.86 16.93
CA ALA A 173 -1.71 -2.78 15.91
C ALA A 173 -1.61 -2.10 14.54
N ALA A 174 -2.64 -1.35 14.16
CA ALA A 174 -2.65 -0.54 12.94
C ALA A 174 -1.52 0.51 12.96
N LEU A 175 -1.36 1.25 14.06
CA LEU A 175 -0.30 2.25 14.20
C LEU A 175 1.11 1.65 14.18
N ALA A 176 1.32 0.46 14.75
CA ALA A 176 2.63 -0.20 14.71
C ALA A 176 3.05 -0.55 13.27
N LEU A 177 2.13 -1.15 12.51
CA LEU A 177 2.35 -1.55 11.11
C LEU A 177 2.48 -0.34 10.16
N VAL A 178 1.63 0.68 10.29
CA VAL A 178 1.76 1.93 9.52
C VAL A 178 3.09 2.62 9.84
N ARG A 179 3.48 2.69 11.12
CA ARG A 179 4.77 3.30 11.51
C ARG A 179 5.97 2.54 10.96
N GLN A 180 5.91 1.22 10.80
CA GLN A 180 7.00 0.45 10.16
C GLN A 180 7.22 0.88 8.71
N MET A 181 6.14 1.12 7.94
CA MET A 181 6.22 1.51 6.53
C MET A 181 6.59 2.98 6.31
N VAL A 182 6.00 3.90 7.09
CA VAL A 182 6.09 5.36 6.85
C VAL A 182 7.18 6.04 7.69
N GLY A 183 7.50 5.50 8.88
CA GLY A 183 8.43 6.11 9.82
C GLY A 183 7.77 6.49 11.15
N HIS A 184 8.40 6.15 12.28
CA HIS A 184 7.83 6.34 13.62
C HIS A 184 7.56 7.80 13.96
N GLN A 185 8.47 8.72 13.60
CA GLN A 185 8.36 10.14 13.94
C GLN A 185 7.50 10.91 12.92
N ASP A 186 7.28 10.30 11.77
CA ASP A 186 6.85 10.94 10.52
C ASP A 186 5.38 10.63 10.21
N THR A 187 4.90 9.46 10.64
CA THR A 187 3.50 9.02 10.53
C THR A 187 2.53 10.07 11.10
N ARG A 188 1.62 10.58 10.27
CA ARG A 188 0.49 11.46 10.65
C ARG A 188 -0.81 10.90 10.05
N LEU A 189 -1.93 11.18 10.72
CA LEU A 189 -3.25 10.89 10.16
C LEU A 189 -3.54 11.89 9.03
N SER A 190 -3.79 11.39 7.82
CA SER A 190 -4.08 12.23 6.64
C SER A 190 -5.58 12.47 6.47
N SER A 191 -6.39 11.41 6.47
CA SER A 191 -7.85 11.49 6.39
C SER A 191 -8.52 10.29 7.09
N THR A 192 -9.84 10.34 7.26
CA THR A 192 -10.66 9.23 7.77
C THR A 192 -11.95 9.19 6.96
N ASN A 193 -12.11 8.18 6.11
CA ASN A 193 -13.22 8.08 5.17
C ASN A 193 -13.78 6.65 5.18
N SER A 194 -15.05 6.48 4.80
CA SER A 194 -15.68 5.19 4.55
C SER A 194 -16.26 5.17 3.12
N PHE A 195 -16.46 3.97 2.58
CA PHE A 195 -17.21 3.77 1.35
C PHE A 195 -18.37 2.82 1.63
N ILE A 196 -19.59 3.27 1.35
CA ILE A 196 -20.75 2.37 1.18
C ILE A 196 -20.76 2.00 -0.29
N LYS A 197 -20.76 0.70 -0.61
CA LYS A 197 -20.71 0.17 -1.98
C LYS A 197 -21.79 -0.88 -2.19
N TRP A 198 -22.32 -0.96 -3.41
CA TRP A 198 -23.35 -1.93 -3.80
C TRP A 198 -23.10 -2.47 -5.21
N LYS A 199 -23.79 -3.56 -5.57
CA LYS A 199 -23.64 -4.24 -6.86
C LYS A 199 -24.14 -3.36 -8.00
N GLY A 200 -23.38 -3.28 -9.09
CA GLY A 200 -23.71 -2.51 -10.29
C GLY A 200 -22.54 -2.43 -11.27
N GLY A 201 -22.33 -1.27 -11.89
CA GLY A 201 -21.17 -1.03 -12.76
C GLY A 201 -19.84 -1.11 -11.99
N GLY A 202 -19.01 -2.10 -12.31
CA GLY A 202 -17.65 -2.21 -11.80
C GLY A 202 -16.69 -1.21 -12.46
N TYR A 203 -15.45 -1.13 -11.96
CA TYR A 203 -14.40 -0.22 -12.43
C TYR A 203 -13.78 -0.61 -13.80
N GLY A 204 -14.60 -0.98 -14.78
CA GLY A 204 -14.17 -1.31 -16.14
C GLY A 204 -13.17 -2.46 -16.23
N SER A 205 -12.44 -2.50 -17.35
CA SER A 205 -11.43 -3.54 -17.65
C SER A 205 -10.09 -3.36 -16.93
N ASN A 206 -9.87 -2.22 -16.26
CA ASN A 206 -8.64 -1.90 -15.53
C ASN A 206 -8.76 -2.10 -14.01
N LEU A 207 -9.91 -2.60 -13.52
CA LEU A 207 -10.25 -2.78 -12.10
C LEU A 207 -10.16 -1.48 -11.26
N GLY A 208 -10.07 -0.31 -11.88
CA GLY A 208 -9.80 0.96 -11.20
C GLY A 208 -8.40 1.01 -10.56
N MET A 209 -7.47 0.16 -10.97
CA MET A 209 -6.19 -0.09 -10.29
C MET A 209 -5.26 1.14 -10.31
N HIS A 210 -4.74 1.54 -9.15
CA HIS A 210 -3.92 2.74 -8.94
C HIS A 210 -3.01 2.59 -7.70
N CYS A 211 -2.13 3.57 -7.50
CA CYS A 211 -1.43 3.74 -6.23
C CYS A 211 -2.05 4.91 -5.46
N ASP A 212 -2.35 4.74 -4.18
CA ASP A 212 -2.77 5.84 -3.28
C ASP A 212 -1.63 6.86 -3.05
N GLN A 213 -0.38 6.48 -3.32
CA GLN A 213 0.78 7.35 -3.30
C GLN A 213 0.82 8.24 -4.55
N SER A 214 0.12 9.37 -4.51
CA SER A 214 0.05 10.36 -5.60
C SER A 214 1.25 11.33 -5.68
N THR A 215 2.34 11.07 -4.96
CA THR A 215 3.55 11.91 -4.99
C THR A 215 4.32 11.75 -6.31
N PRO A 216 4.99 12.79 -6.83
CA PRO A 216 5.86 12.67 -8.01
C PRO A 216 6.93 11.58 -7.89
N LEU A 217 7.31 11.02 -9.04
CA LEU A 217 8.42 10.07 -9.17
C LEU A 217 9.79 10.78 -9.14
N PRO A 218 10.89 10.10 -8.76
CA PRO A 218 10.98 8.69 -8.35
C PRO A 218 10.58 8.45 -6.89
N TRP A 219 9.96 7.30 -6.61
CA TRP A 219 9.62 6.89 -5.24
C TRP A 219 10.80 6.18 -4.55
N GLY A 220 10.92 6.40 -3.23
CA GLY A 220 11.92 5.75 -2.39
C GLY A 220 11.48 4.38 -1.85
N ARG A 221 12.29 3.82 -0.96
CA ARG A 221 12.00 2.57 -0.20
C ARG A 221 11.09 2.76 1.02
N ILE A 222 10.90 4.00 1.46
CA ILE A 222 10.01 4.35 2.57
C ILE A 222 8.66 4.75 1.98
N ALA A 223 7.57 4.33 2.60
CA ALA A 223 6.23 4.67 2.16
C ALA A 223 5.93 6.15 2.45
N MET A 224 5.49 6.92 1.45
CA MET A 224 5.05 8.30 1.67
C MET A 224 3.66 8.34 2.34
N ASN A 225 2.84 7.32 2.08
CA ASN A 225 1.58 7.05 2.77
C ASN A 225 1.31 5.54 2.86
N ALA A 226 0.42 5.17 3.77
CA ALA A 226 -0.08 3.82 3.97
C ALA A 226 -1.50 3.87 4.55
N ASN A 227 -2.29 2.82 4.34
CA ASN A 227 -3.70 2.77 4.66
C ASN A 227 -4.04 1.64 5.63
N VAL A 228 -5.19 1.79 6.29
CA VAL A 228 -5.80 0.81 7.19
C VAL A 228 -7.29 0.77 6.88
N ASN A 229 -7.72 -0.18 6.06
CA ASN A 229 -9.11 -0.36 5.66
C ASN A 229 -9.79 -1.38 6.60
N TRP A 230 -10.77 -0.93 7.36
CA TRP A 230 -11.48 -1.74 8.35
C TRP A 230 -12.68 -2.43 7.69
N CYS A 231 -12.74 -3.77 7.77
CA CYS A 231 -13.75 -4.57 7.09
C CYS A 231 -15.06 -4.54 7.88
N LEU A 232 -16.03 -3.73 7.43
CA LEU A 232 -17.35 -3.62 8.07
C LEU A 232 -18.34 -4.72 7.64
N THR A 233 -17.99 -5.41 6.56
CA THR A 233 -18.62 -6.62 5.99
C THR A 233 -17.52 -7.66 5.72
N ASP A 234 -17.89 -8.88 5.33
CA ASP A 234 -16.91 -9.84 4.79
C ASP A 234 -16.43 -9.40 3.39
N TYR A 235 -15.12 -9.37 3.20
CA TYR A 235 -14.47 -9.09 1.92
C TYR A 235 -14.19 -10.43 1.23
N THR A 236 -14.90 -10.65 0.12
CA THR A 236 -14.71 -11.80 -0.77
C THR A 236 -14.72 -11.34 -2.22
N LYS A 237 -14.06 -12.10 -3.10
CA LYS A 237 -14.08 -11.88 -4.55
C LYS A 237 -15.51 -11.77 -5.10
N GLU A 238 -16.40 -12.68 -4.73
CA GLU A 238 -17.80 -12.71 -5.17
C GLU A 238 -18.64 -11.56 -4.56
N GLY A 239 -18.23 -11.05 -3.39
CA GLY A 239 -18.76 -9.83 -2.78
C GLY A 239 -18.24 -8.53 -3.40
N GLY A 240 -17.27 -8.59 -4.32
CA GLY A 240 -16.67 -7.41 -4.95
C GLY A 240 -15.60 -6.73 -4.10
N ALA A 241 -14.88 -7.47 -3.26
CA ALA A 241 -13.67 -7.00 -2.59
C ALA A 241 -12.65 -6.43 -3.60
N PHE A 242 -11.89 -5.41 -3.18
CA PHE A 242 -10.86 -4.84 -4.05
C PHE A 242 -9.75 -5.85 -4.31
N ALA A 243 -9.14 -5.75 -5.49
CA ALA A 243 -8.00 -6.56 -5.88
C ALA A 243 -6.70 -5.75 -5.77
N TYR A 244 -5.59 -6.45 -5.59
CA TYR A 244 -4.24 -5.87 -5.51
C TYR A 244 -3.22 -6.77 -6.22
N VAL A 245 -2.06 -6.24 -6.56
CA VAL A 245 -0.93 -6.99 -7.13
C VAL A 245 0.15 -7.20 -6.05
N PRO A 246 0.35 -8.43 -5.54
CA PRO A 246 1.35 -8.70 -4.50
C PRO A 246 2.76 -8.26 -4.90
N GLY A 247 3.45 -7.56 -4.00
CA GLY A 247 4.82 -7.07 -4.21
C GLY A 247 4.95 -5.89 -5.17
N SER A 248 3.84 -5.27 -5.58
CA SER A 248 3.86 -4.13 -6.51
C SER A 248 4.44 -2.84 -5.92
N HIS A 249 4.36 -2.66 -4.60
CA HIS A 249 4.98 -1.55 -3.87
C HIS A 249 6.50 -1.43 -4.11
N LEU A 250 7.18 -2.55 -4.35
CA LEU A 250 8.61 -2.63 -4.66
C LEU A 250 8.97 -2.23 -6.10
N ARG A 251 7.98 -1.93 -6.96
CA ARG A 251 8.20 -1.57 -8.37
C ARG A 251 8.51 -0.08 -8.55
N HIS A 252 8.18 0.75 -7.56
CA HIS A 252 8.44 2.20 -7.54
C HIS A 252 7.86 2.97 -8.75
N HIS A 253 6.78 2.47 -9.36
CA HIS A 253 6.02 3.14 -10.42
C HIS A 253 4.53 2.74 -10.40
N HIS A 254 3.68 3.50 -11.09
CA HIS A 254 2.24 3.24 -11.24
C HIS A 254 1.92 1.93 -12.01
N PRO A 255 0.69 1.40 -11.92
CA PRO A 255 0.29 0.17 -12.61
C PRO A 255 0.51 0.21 -14.13
N VAL A 256 0.97 -0.90 -14.70
CA VAL A 256 1.19 -1.07 -16.14
C VAL A 256 0.13 -1.99 -16.72
N PHE A 257 -0.77 -1.44 -17.53
CA PHE A 257 -1.87 -2.18 -18.14
C PHE A 257 -1.48 -2.85 -19.47
N PRO A 258 -2.07 -4.00 -19.83
CA PRO A 258 -3.02 -4.79 -19.04
C PRO A 258 -2.34 -5.68 -17.98
N ALA A 259 -1.00 -5.73 -17.93
CA ALA A 259 -0.25 -6.68 -17.12
C ALA A 259 -0.55 -6.63 -15.61
N ALA A 260 -0.90 -5.46 -15.07
CA ALA A 260 -1.34 -5.30 -13.68
C ALA A 260 -2.59 -6.12 -13.36
N VAL A 261 -3.64 -6.02 -14.19
CA VAL A 261 -4.92 -6.75 -14.03
C VAL A 261 -4.70 -8.27 -14.09
N VAL A 262 -3.79 -8.74 -14.94
CA VAL A 262 -3.44 -10.17 -15.06
C VAL A 262 -2.73 -10.72 -13.81
N GLN A 263 -2.11 -9.85 -13.01
CA GLN A 263 -1.42 -10.20 -11.75
C GLN A 263 -2.26 -9.91 -10.50
N ALA A 264 -3.48 -9.39 -10.66
CA ALA A 264 -4.32 -8.96 -9.55
C ALA A 264 -4.97 -10.15 -8.84
N VAL A 265 -4.99 -10.12 -7.51
CA VAL A 265 -5.71 -11.08 -6.65
C VAL A 265 -6.68 -10.34 -5.74
N PRO A 266 -7.86 -10.90 -5.43
CA PRO A 266 -8.80 -10.29 -4.49
C PRO A 266 -8.22 -10.25 -3.08
N VAL A 267 -8.59 -9.25 -2.28
CA VAL A 267 -8.38 -9.30 -0.83
C VAL A 267 -9.52 -10.08 -0.17
N GLU A 268 -9.19 -11.24 0.38
CA GLU A 268 -10.10 -12.06 1.20
C GLU A 268 -9.90 -11.70 2.69
N ALA A 269 -10.93 -11.17 3.35
CA ALA A 269 -10.85 -10.78 4.76
C ALA A 269 -12.21 -10.87 5.47
N LYS A 270 -12.23 -11.36 6.72
CA LYS A 270 -13.46 -11.39 7.51
C LYS A 270 -13.84 -10.03 8.07
N ARG A 271 -15.14 -9.82 8.29
CA ARG A 271 -15.71 -8.71 9.06
C ARG A 271 -14.96 -8.51 10.38
N GLY A 272 -14.63 -7.26 10.71
CA GLY A 272 -13.80 -6.87 11.86
C GLY A 272 -12.29 -6.86 11.60
N SER A 273 -11.80 -7.43 10.49
CA SER A 273 -10.37 -7.39 10.15
C SER A 273 -9.92 -6.00 9.68
N ALA A 274 -8.65 -5.67 9.88
CA ALA A 274 -7.98 -4.53 9.27
C ALA A 274 -7.09 -5.00 8.11
N ILE A 275 -7.37 -4.51 6.91
CA ILE A 275 -6.46 -4.64 5.76
C ILE A 275 -5.49 -3.47 5.83
N VAL A 276 -4.22 -3.75 6.12
CA VAL A 276 -3.16 -2.72 6.18
C VAL A 276 -2.33 -2.83 4.91
N PHE A 277 -2.08 -1.71 4.23
CA PHE A 277 -1.33 -1.71 2.96
C PHE A 277 -0.49 -0.45 2.71
N HIS A 278 0.58 -0.62 1.92
CA HIS A 278 1.52 0.42 1.52
C HIS A 278 0.95 1.22 0.34
N GLY A 279 1.01 2.55 0.36
CA GLY A 279 0.39 3.40 -0.68
C GLY A 279 0.95 3.28 -2.10
N ALA A 280 2.12 2.64 -2.29
CA ALA A 280 2.69 2.38 -3.61
C ALA A 280 2.26 1.01 -4.19
N LEU A 281 1.46 0.24 -3.46
CA LEU A 281 0.80 -0.96 -3.95
C LEU A 281 -0.15 -0.60 -5.11
N TRP A 282 -0.36 -1.56 -6.02
CA TRP A 282 -1.36 -1.56 -7.09
C TRP A 282 -2.54 -2.44 -6.68
#